data_AF-A0A3N5ET53-F1
#
_entry.id   AF-A0A3N5ET53-F1
#
_cell.length_a   1.000
_cell.length_b   1.000
_cell.length_c   1.000
_cell.angle_alpha   90.00
_cell.angle_beta   90.00
_cell.angle_gamma   90.00
#
_symmetry.space_group_name_H-M   'P 1'
#
loop_
_entity.id
_entity.type
_entity.pdbx_description
1 polymer ?
#
loop_
_entity_poly.entity_id
_entity_poly.type
_entity_poly.pdbx_seq_one_letter_code
_entity_poly.pdbx_strand_id
1 'polypeptide(L)'
;MKTSERAGLIGLLAAAFLIQFFSSYVMRMYAVMLVLGNNGIINRVLSWGSLTDSPLKLMYNEFGVGVGLTLGALPFMVFTIS
;
A
#
# COMPACT_ATOMS: atom_id res chain seq x y z
N MET A 1 2.81 -37.62 -0.04
CA MET A 1 3.36 -36.70 -1.06
C MET A 1 2.68 -35.32 -1.16
N LYS A 2 1.79 -34.89 -0.22
CA LYS A 2 1.12 -33.55 -0.24
C LYS A 2 1.70 -32.52 0.76
N THR A 3 2.66 -32.91 1.58
CA THR A 3 3.15 -32.11 2.72
C THR A 3 4.27 -31.12 2.33
N SER A 4 5.04 -31.39 1.27
CA SER A 4 6.16 -30.53 0.84
C SER A 4 5.71 -29.28 0.06
N GLU A 5 4.67 -29.36 -0.77
CA GLU A 5 4.10 -28.18 -1.46
C GLU A 5 3.51 -27.17 -0.48
N ARG A 6 2.85 -27.66 0.58
CA ARG A 6 2.32 -26.79 1.66
C ARG A 6 3.46 -26.10 2.42
N ALA A 7 4.58 -26.79 2.66
CA ALA A 7 5.74 -26.19 3.30
C ALA A 7 6.38 -25.08 2.43
N GLY A 8 6.42 -25.27 1.11
CA GLY A 8 6.87 -24.23 0.17
C GLY A 8 5.95 -23.00 0.16
N LEU A 9 4.63 -23.20 0.12
CA LEU A 9 3.64 -22.13 0.20
C LEU A 9 3.71 -21.37 1.54
N ILE A 10 3.82 -22.09 2.66
CA ILE A 10 3.95 -21.49 4.00
C ILE A 10 5.25 -20.67 4.08
N GLY A 11 6.36 -21.16 3.53
CA GLY A 11 7.62 -20.42 3.48
C GLY A 11 7.52 -19.14 2.64
N LEU A 12 6.82 -19.19 1.51
CA LEU A 12 6.62 -18.04 0.63
C LEU A 12 5.70 -16.99 1.28
N LEU A 13 4.63 -17.43 1.94
CA LEU A 13 3.76 -16.57 2.74
C LEU A 13 4.49 -15.94 3.91
N ALA A 14 5.33 -16.71 4.63
CA ALA A 14 6.15 -16.21 5.73
C ALA A 14 7.18 -15.18 5.25
N ALA A 15 7.83 -15.41 4.10
CA ALA A 15 8.77 -14.46 3.49
C ALA A 15 8.07 -13.15 3.09
N ALA A 16 6.88 -13.23 2.48
CA ALA A 16 6.07 -12.06 2.17
C ALA A 16 5.66 -11.29 3.43
N PHE A 17 5.31 -12.01 4.50
CA PHE A 17 4.97 -11.41 5.79
C PHE A 17 6.19 -10.72 6.43
N LEU A 18 7.37 -11.34 6.38
CA LEU A 18 8.61 -10.77 6.89
C LEU A 18 9.02 -9.50 6.12
N ILE A 19 8.88 -9.50 4.79
CA ILE A 19 9.11 -8.32 3.94
C ILE A 19 8.13 -7.20 4.29
N GLN A 20 6.84 -7.52 4.43
CA GLN A 20 5.79 -6.56 4.79
C GLN A 20 5.99 -6.01 6.21
N PHE A 21 6.42 -6.85 7.15
CA PHE A 21 6.69 -6.49 8.52
C PHE A 21 7.93 -5.59 8.65
N PHE A 22 8.99 -5.87 7.88
CA PHE A 22 10.21 -5.06 7.89
C PHE A 22 10.02 -3.67 7.23
N SER A 23 8.95 -3.45 6.48
CA SER A 23 8.66 -2.14 5.92
C SER A 23 8.32 -1.13 7.03
N SER A 24 9.28 -0.24 7.34
CA SER A 24 9.13 0.84 8.32
C SER A 24 7.85 1.65 8.09
N TYR A 25 7.20 2.06 9.18
CA TYR A 25 6.03 2.95 9.15
C TYR A 25 6.28 4.20 8.30
N VAL A 26 7.50 4.75 8.38
CA VAL A 26 7.93 5.91 7.60
C VAL A 26 7.89 5.63 6.10
N MET A 27 8.39 4.46 5.66
CA MET A 27 8.35 4.07 4.25
C MET A 27 6.93 3.92 3.71
N ARG A 28 5.98 3.46 4.54
CA ARG A 28 4.57 3.35 4.13
C ARG A 28 3.95 4.73 3.93
N MET A 29 4.23 5.68 4.83
CA MET A 29 3.75 7.05 4.67
C MET A 29 4.33 7.73 3.42
N TYR A 30 5.61 7.51 3.13
CA TYR A 30 6.21 7.96 1.86
C TYR A 30 5.60 7.28 0.64
N ALA A 31 5.30 5.99 0.70
CA ALA A 31 4.64 5.28 -0.40
C ALA A 31 3.25 5.85 -0.70
N VAL A 32 2.45 6.15 0.33
CA VAL A 32 1.14 6.80 0.17
C VAL A 32 1.27 8.19 -0.46
N MET A 33 2.27 8.97 -0.05
CA MET A 33 2.58 10.26 -0.70
C MET A 33 2.98 10.09 -2.17
N LEU A 34 3.75 9.05 -2.51
CA LEU A 34 4.11 8.75 -3.90
C LEU A 34 2.92 8.27 -4.74
N VAL A 35 1.92 7.64 -4.14
CA VAL A 35 0.73 7.15 -4.83
C VAL A 35 -0.30 8.27 -5.04
N LEU A 36 -0.61 9.02 -3.99
CA LEU A 36 -1.65 10.06 -3.96
C LEU A 36 -1.13 11.46 -4.31
N GLY A 37 0.18 11.65 -4.40
CA GLY A 37 0.78 12.93 -4.74
C GLY A 37 0.27 13.49 -6.07
N ASN A 38 0.43 14.80 -6.26
CA ASN A 38 0.02 15.48 -7.50
C ASN A 38 0.68 14.88 -8.76
N ASN A 39 1.92 14.38 -8.64
CA ASN A 39 2.63 13.63 -9.69
C ASN A 39 2.77 12.12 -9.35
N GLY A 40 1.88 11.65 -8.47
CA GLY A 40 1.88 10.30 -7.98
C GLY A 40 1.42 9.28 -9.01
N ILE A 41 1.52 8.00 -8.67
CA ILE A 41 1.22 6.88 -9.58
C ILE A 41 -0.20 7.00 -10.13
N ILE A 42 -1.19 7.34 -9.29
CA ILE A 42 -2.59 7.45 -9.72
C ILE A 42 -2.76 8.54 -10.78
N ASN A 43 -2.26 9.74 -10.50
CA ASN A 43 -2.33 10.85 -11.45
C ASN A 43 -1.58 10.53 -12.74
N ARG A 44 -0.41 9.89 -12.65
CA ARG A 44 0.38 9.52 -13.83
C ARG A 44 -0.36 8.51 -14.71
N VAL A 45 -1.00 7.50 -14.12
CA VAL A 45 -1.79 6.50 -14.84
C VAL A 45 -3.04 7.14 -15.48
N LEU A 46 -3.73 8.03 -14.76
CA LEU A 46 -4.89 8.76 -15.28
C LEU A 46 -4.50 9.68 -16.46
N SER A 47 -3.38 10.38 -16.35
CA SER A 47 -2.84 11.21 -17.43
C SER A 47 -2.38 10.38 -18.64
N TRP A 48 -1.80 9.19 -18.40
CA TRP A 48 -1.38 8.29 -19.49
C TRP A 48 -2.56 7.72 -20.27
N GLY A 49 -3.69 7.49 -19.60
CA GLY A 49 -4.95 7.11 -20.24
C GLY A 49 -5.73 8.28 -20.86
N SER A 50 -5.21 9.52 -20.79
CA SER A 50 -5.94 10.75 -21.17
C SER A 50 -7.33 10.88 -20.53
N LEU A 51 -7.52 10.29 -19.35
CA LEU A 51 -8.79 10.30 -18.62
C LEU A 51 -9.02 11.61 -17.85
N THR A 52 -7.98 12.44 -17.71
CA THR A 52 -8.01 13.70 -16.94
C THR A 52 -7.15 14.77 -17.60
N ASP A 53 -7.71 15.98 -17.79
CA ASP A 53 -7.01 17.14 -18.35
C ASP A 53 -6.02 17.81 -17.39
N SER A 54 -6.17 17.58 -16.08
CA SER A 54 -5.31 18.15 -15.04
C SER A 54 -5.09 17.16 -13.89
N PRO A 55 -3.92 17.22 -13.20
CA PRO A 55 -3.63 16.34 -12.08
C PRO A 55 -4.62 16.58 -10.94
N LEU A 56 -5.28 15.51 -10.49
CA LEU A 56 -6.20 15.55 -9.36
C LEU A 56 -5.40 15.75 -8.07
N LYS A 57 -5.79 16.76 -7.28
CA LYS A 57 -5.26 16.96 -5.93
C LYS A 57 -5.81 15.89 -4.98
N LEU A 58 -5.24 14.69 -5.06
CA LEU A 58 -5.58 13.53 -4.23
C LEU A 58 -4.87 13.58 -2.87
N MET A 59 -3.71 14.22 -2.82
CA MET A 59 -2.99 14.46 -1.57
C MET A 59 -3.63 15.64 -0.82
N TYR A 60 -3.81 15.50 0.50
CA TYR A 60 -4.41 16.51 1.39
C TYR A 60 -5.91 16.83 1.19
N ASN A 61 -6.63 16.05 0.38
CA ASN A 61 -8.09 16.12 0.34
C ASN A 61 -8.71 15.08 1.29
N GLU A 62 -10.04 15.10 1.45
CA GLU A 62 -10.76 14.16 2.32
C GLU A 62 -10.45 12.68 1.99
N PHE A 63 -10.35 12.35 0.70
CA PHE A 63 -10.00 11.01 0.24
C PHE A 63 -8.58 10.60 0.65
N GLY A 64 -7.59 11.46 0.38
CA GLY A 64 -6.19 11.17 0.69
C GLY A 64 -5.91 11.13 2.19
N VAL A 65 -6.59 11.98 2.97
CA VAL A 65 -6.57 11.90 4.44
C VAL A 65 -7.22 10.60 4.91
N GLY A 66 -8.37 10.22 4.38
CA GLY A 66 -9.06 8.96 4.72
C GLY A 66 -8.22 7.72 4.40
N VAL A 67 -7.57 7.69 3.24
CA VAL A 67 -6.65 6.62 2.85
C VAL A 67 -5.42 6.58 3.75
N GLY A 68 -4.82 7.75 4.06
CA GLY A 68 -3.68 7.85 4.96
C GLY A 68 -3.99 7.36 6.38
N LEU A 69 -5.15 7.72 6.92
CA LEU A 69 -5.61 7.26 8.23
C LEU A 69 -5.88 5.75 8.24
N THR A 70 -6.53 5.24 7.20
CA THR A 70 -6.85 3.81 7.08
C THR A 70 -5.59 2.96 6.97
N LEU A 71 -4.65 3.36 6.10
CA LEU A 71 -3.36 2.68 5.93
C LEU A 71 -2.44 2.83 7.14
N GLY A 72 -2.56 3.94 7.89
CA GLY A 72 -1.88 4.13 9.16
C GLY A 72 -2.40 3.21 10.26
N ALA A 73 -3.72 3.03 10.34
CA ALA A 73 -4.37 2.20 11.36
C ALA A 73 -4.35 0.69 11.04
N LEU A 74 -4.35 0.32 9.75
CA LEU A 74 -4.33 -1.06 9.26
C LEU A 74 -3.29 -1.97 9.94
N PRO A 75 -2.00 -1.60 10.04
CA PRO A 75 -1.02 -2.47 10.68
C PRO A 75 -1.24 -2.67 12.17
N PHE A 76 -1.78 -1.67 12.87
CA PHE A 76 -2.15 -1.82 14.28
C PHE A 76 -3.34 -2.77 14.45
N MET A 77 -4.33 -2.69 13.56
CA MET A 77 -5.45 -3.65 13.54
C MET A 77 -4.97 -5.07 13.26
N VAL A 78 -4.09 -5.26 12.28
CA VAL A 78 -3.52 -6.58 11.97
C VAL A 78 -2.73 -7.13 13.14
N PHE A 79 -1.93 -6.30 13.82
CA PHE A 79 -1.19 -6.71 15.01
C PHE A 79 -2.10 -7.05 16.21
N THR A 80 -3.27 -6.39 16.31
CA THR A 80 -4.22 -6.65 17.41
C THR A 80 -5.05 -7.92 17.19
N ILE A 81 -5.27 -8.31 15.92
CA ILE A 81 -6.07 -9.49 15.56
C ILE A 81 -5.22 -10.77 15.46
N SER A 82 -3.90 -10.66 15.30
CA SER A 82 -2.95 -11.78 15.21
C SER A 82 -2.66 -12.47 16.54
#